data_AF-A0A9E0XE85-F1
#
_entry.id   AF-A0A9E0XE85-F1
#
_cell.length_a   1.000
_cell.length_b   1.000
_cell.length_c   1.000
_cell.angle_alpha   90.00
_cell.angle_beta   90.00
_cell.angle_gamma   90.00
#
_symmetry.space_group_name_H-M   'P 1'
#
loop_
_entity.id
_entity.type
_entity.pdbx_description
1 polymer ?
#
loop_
_entity_poly.entity_id
_entity_poly.type
_entity_poly.pdbx_seq_one_letter_code
_entity_poly.pdbx_strand_id
1 'polypeptide(L)'
;MKTNVFLTTAQVTLVSLTALMTLASGCGGTYSGGAVYSSGPGPVIVDDYDYYPGYEVYYSRVHHDYYYRDHNAWVRRPAPPGIPPAQFHTAPFVHMDFHDTPDRHHGTVIKTYPKNWRPPAPKPPVRRDDHDDHRPPH
;
A
#
# COMPACT_ATOMS: atom_id res chain seq x y z
N MET A 1 22.15 57.48 -17.58
CA MET A 1 22.02 56.67 -16.34
C MET A 1 20.61 56.12 -16.25
N LYS A 2 20.48 54.78 -16.13
CA LYS A 2 19.35 53.93 -15.69
C LYS A 2 17.99 54.05 -16.42
N THR A 3 17.59 53.17 -17.35
CA THR A 3 16.96 51.80 -17.21
C THR A 3 15.63 51.81 -16.40
N ASN A 4 14.48 51.26 -16.81
CA ASN A 4 14.13 50.15 -17.73
C ASN A 4 12.68 50.25 -18.27
N VAL A 5 12.51 49.67 -19.46
CA VAL A 5 11.27 49.26 -20.15
C VAL A 5 10.68 48.01 -19.46
N PHE A 6 9.38 47.70 -19.61
CA PHE A 6 8.85 46.41 -20.13
C PHE A 6 7.31 46.40 -20.18
N LEU A 7 6.80 46.38 -21.42
CA LEU A 7 5.42 46.11 -21.84
C LEU A 7 5.09 44.62 -21.68
N THR A 8 3.84 44.26 -21.40
CA THR A 8 3.08 43.20 -22.13
C THR A 8 1.59 43.27 -21.74
N THR A 9 0.70 43.78 -22.60
CA THR A 9 -0.14 43.06 -23.59
C THR A 9 -1.31 42.28 -22.96
N ALA A 10 -2.51 42.86 -22.99
CA ALA A 10 -3.77 42.16 -22.72
C ALA A 10 -4.76 42.45 -23.84
N GLN A 11 -4.86 41.51 -24.79
CA GLN A 11 -5.76 41.47 -25.95
C GLN A 11 -5.67 40.01 -26.42
N VAL A 12 -6.72 39.19 -26.63
CA VAL A 12 -7.99 39.37 -27.32
C VAL A 12 -8.92 38.16 -27.06
N THR A 13 -10.22 38.46 -26.93
CA THR A 13 -11.51 37.71 -27.12
C THR A 13 -11.65 36.17 -27.21
N LEU A 14 -12.63 35.67 -26.43
CA LEU A 14 -13.87 34.91 -26.78
C LEU A 14 -13.95 34.15 -28.14
N VAL A 15 -14.37 32.88 -28.12
CA VAL A 15 -15.61 32.25 -28.69
C VAL A 15 -15.39 30.74 -28.89
N SER A 16 -16.20 29.88 -28.26
CA SER A 16 -16.98 28.79 -28.91
C SER A 16 -17.30 27.65 -27.94
N LEU A 17 -18.61 27.41 -27.82
CA LEU A 17 -19.28 26.32 -27.11
C LEU A 17 -19.25 25.06 -28.00
N THR A 18 -18.73 23.94 -27.49
CA THR A 18 -18.99 22.61 -28.07
C THR A 18 -19.37 21.64 -26.97
N ALA A 19 -20.68 21.53 -26.74
CA ALA A 19 -21.27 20.37 -26.11
C ALA A 19 -21.41 19.27 -27.17
N LEU A 20 -20.72 18.15 -27.00
CA LEU A 20 -21.00 16.92 -27.75
C LEU A 20 -21.17 15.77 -26.75
N MET A 21 -22.42 15.55 -26.35
CA MET A 21 -22.85 14.34 -25.65
C MET A 21 -22.81 13.17 -26.62
N THR A 22 -22.01 12.15 -26.30
CA THR A 22 -22.08 10.85 -26.97
C THR A 22 -22.39 9.79 -25.90
N LEU A 23 -23.63 9.32 -25.89
CA LEU A 23 -24.08 8.16 -25.12
C LEU A 23 -24.13 6.96 -26.08
N ALA A 24 -23.25 5.98 -25.88
CA ALA A 24 -23.41 4.64 -26.43
C ALA A 24 -22.68 3.60 -25.57
N SER A 25 -23.48 2.69 -25.04
CA SER A 25 -23.23 1.62 -24.09
C SER A 25 -22.27 0.53 -24.57
N GLY A 26 -21.55 -0.09 -23.64
CA GLY A 26 -20.91 -1.39 -23.86
C GLY A 26 -19.96 -1.78 -22.73
N CYS A 27 -20.48 -2.51 -21.73
CA CYS A 27 -19.76 -3.19 -20.63
C CYS A 27 -18.36 -2.67 -20.30
N GLY A 28 -18.32 -1.58 -19.50
CA GLY A 28 -17.10 -1.08 -18.90
C GLY A 28 -16.54 -2.06 -17.88
N GLY A 29 -15.65 -2.94 -18.33
CA GLY A 29 -14.54 -3.40 -17.51
C GLY A 29 -13.47 -2.32 -17.43
N THR A 30 -13.84 -1.10 -17.02
CA THR A 30 -12.84 -0.11 -16.64
C THR A 30 -12.17 -0.62 -15.38
N TYR A 31 -11.02 -1.28 -15.54
CA TYR A 31 -9.99 -1.33 -14.50
C TYR A 31 -9.40 0.09 -14.33
N SER A 32 -10.26 1.06 -14.04
CA SER A 32 -9.89 2.41 -13.67
C SER A 32 -9.84 2.41 -12.16
N GLY A 33 -8.68 2.14 -11.59
CA GLY A 33 -8.63 1.93 -10.15
C GLY A 33 -7.25 2.01 -9.53
N GLY A 34 -6.29 2.71 -10.14
CA GLY A 34 -5.16 3.22 -9.38
C GLY A 34 -5.60 4.46 -8.62
N ALA A 35 -6.40 4.31 -7.56
CA ALA A 35 -6.71 5.44 -6.72
C ALA A 35 -5.40 5.89 -6.04
N VAL A 36 -4.92 7.07 -6.42
CA VAL A 36 -3.92 7.80 -5.65
C VAL A 36 -4.63 8.26 -4.40
N TYR A 37 -4.41 7.57 -3.28
CA TYR A 37 -5.06 7.94 -2.03
C TYR A 37 -4.37 9.20 -1.49
N SER A 38 -5.13 10.29 -1.42
CA SER A 38 -4.68 11.50 -0.73
C SER A 38 -5.02 11.36 0.75
N SER A 39 -4.02 11.53 1.62
CA SER A 39 -4.19 11.63 3.07
C SER A 39 -4.89 12.95 3.43
N GLY A 40 -6.16 13.06 3.07
CA GLY A 40 -7.05 14.15 3.47
C GLY A 40 -7.67 13.91 4.85
N PRO A 41 -8.24 14.95 5.49
CA PRO A 41 -8.94 14.84 6.78
C PRO A 41 -10.28 14.11 6.58
N GLY A 42 -10.22 12.79 6.46
CA GLY A 42 -11.37 11.89 6.46
C GLY A 42 -11.47 11.13 7.78
N PRO A 43 -12.55 10.36 8.00
CA PRO A 43 -12.65 9.48 9.17
C PRO A 43 -11.40 8.61 9.28
N VAL A 44 -10.84 8.49 10.50
CA VAL A 44 -9.71 7.61 10.79
C VAL A 44 -10.19 6.19 10.59
N ILE A 45 -9.93 5.64 9.40
CA ILE A 45 -10.12 4.22 9.15
C ILE A 45 -9.05 3.52 9.96
N VAL A 46 -9.47 2.76 10.97
CA VAL A 46 -8.61 1.81 11.67
C VAL A 46 -8.45 0.63 10.73
N ASP A 47 -7.30 0.56 10.08
CA ASP A 47 -6.97 -0.51 9.17
C ASP A 47 -6.00 -1.50 9.84
N ASP A 48 -5.90 -2.68 9.27
CA ASP A 48 -5.02 -3.74 9.74
C ASP A 48 -4.17 -4.22 8.56
N TYR A 49 -2.84 -4.09 8.66
CA TYR A 49 -1.93 -4.28 7.54
C TYR A 49 -0.99 -5.46 7.71
N ASP A 50 -0.87 -6.26 6.66
CA ASP A 50 0.25 -7.16 6.45
C ASP A 50 1.26 -6.53 5.49
N TYR A 51 2.49 -6.33 5.94
CA TYR A 51 3.59 -5.85 5.11
C TYR A 51 4.37 -7.02 4.53
N TYR A 52 4.58 -7.02 3.21
CA TYR A 52 5.35 -8.01 2.47
C TYR A 52 6.70 -7.41 2.05
N PRO A 53 7.79 -7.65 2.82
CA PRO A 53 9.06 -6.95 2.59
C PRO A 53 9.65 -7.19 1.21
N GLY A 54 9.55 -8.42 0.69
CA GLY A 54 10.08 -8.79 -0.63
C GLY A 54 9.50 -7.99 -1.80
N TYR A 55 8.31 -7.41 -1.62
CA TYR A 55 7.61 -6.62 -2.64
C TYR A 55 7.45 -5.14 -2.23
N GLU A 56 7.75 -4.79 -0.97
CA GLU A 56 7.45 -3.48 -0.38
C GLU A 56 5.96 -3.09 -0.52
N VAL A 57 5.08 -4.06 -0.33
CA VAL A 57 3.62 -3.92 -0.46
C VAL A 57 2.97 -4.15 0.90
N TYR A 58 1.96 -3.33 1.22
CA TYR A 58 1.07 -3.52 2.36
C TYR A 58 -0.26 -4.07 1.86
N TYR A 59 -0.82 -5.05 2.53
CA TYR A 59 -2.16 -5.54 2.29
C TYR A 59 -3.05 -5.14 3.45
N SER A 60 -4.11 -4.38 3.16
CA SER A 60 -5.16 -4.08 4.13
C SER A 60 -6.11 -5.27 4.24
N ARG A 61 -6.25 -5.81 5.44
CA ARG A 61 -7.22 -6.87 5.73
C ARG A 61 -8.65 -6.36 5.82
N VAL A 62 -8.84 -5.08 6.15
CA VAL A 62 -10.16 -4.45 6.24
C VAL A 62 -10.73 -4.14 4.86
N HIS A 63 -9.87 -3.68 3.95
CA HIS A 63 -10.27 -3.30 2.60
C HIS A 63 -10.02 -4.35 1.53
N HIS A 64 -9.23 -5.38 1.83
CA HIS A 64 -8.80 -6.39 0.86
C HIS A 64 -8.07 -5.79 -0.36
N ASP A 65 -7.33 -4.70 -0.12
CA ASP A 65 -6.58 -3.98 -1.14
C ASP A 65 -5.10 -3.88 -0.77
N TYR A 66 -4.28 -3.76 -1.81
CA TYR A 66 -2.84 -3.58 -1.72
C TYR A 66 -2.46 -2.11 -1.84
N TYR A 67 -1.62 -1.66 -0.92
CA TYR A 67 -1.03 -0.34 -0.86
C TYR A 67 0.47 -0.44 -1.12
N TYR A 68 0.95 0.33 -2.09
CA TYR A 68 2.37 0.33 -2.46
C TYR A 68 2.76 1.65 -3.11
N ARG A 69 4.07 1.89 -3.22
CA ARG A 69 4.59 3.04 -3.96
C ARG A 69 4.67 2.71 -5.45
N ASP A 70 3.94 3.47 -6.25
CA ASP A 70 4.10 3.53 -7.69
C ASP A 70 4.81 4.84 -8.02
N HIS A 71 6.08 4.74 -8.42
CA HIS A 71 7.00 5.86 -8.56
C HIS A 71 7.07 6.71 -7.27
N ASN A 72 6.47 7.90 -7.27
CA ASN A 72 6.46 8.80 -6.12
C ASN A 72 5.07 8.99 -5.49
N ALA A 73 4.11 8.14 -5.86
CA ALA A 73 2.75 8.18 -5.34
C ALA A 73 2.41 6.90 -4.58
N TRP A 74 1.63 7.05 -3.52
CA TRP A 74 0.98 5.93 -2.86
C TRP A 74 -0.29 5.58 -3.64
N VAL A 75 -0.40 4.31 -3.99
CA VAL A 75 -1.56 3.79 -4.72
C VAL A 75 -2.17 2.65 -3.93
N ARG A 76 -3.50 2.55 -4.03
CA ARG A 76 -4.32 1.47 -3.49
C ARG A 76 -4.96 0.73 -4.67
N ARG A 77 -4.77 -0.59 -4.76
CA ARG A 77 -5.36 -1.42 -5.83
C ARG A 77 -5.72 -2.83 -5.33
N PRO A 78 -6.68 -3.52 -5.99
CA PRO A 78 -6.99 -4.91 -5.69
C PRO A 78 -5.84 -5.90 -5.95
N ALA A 79 -4.84 -5.50 -6.75
CA ALA A 79 -3.61 -6.26 -6.97
C ALA A 79 -2.47 -5.33 -7.41
N PRO A 80 -1.21 -5.59 -7.00
CA PRO A 80 -0.04 -4.88 -7.53
C PRO A 80 0.23 -5.24 -9.00
N PRO A 81 0.87 -4.34 -9.78
CA PRO A 81 1.11 -4.56 -11.20
C PRO A 81 2.13 -5.68 -11.42
N GLY A 82 1.80 -6.66 -12.25
CA GLY A 82 2.71 -7.74 -12.61
C GLY A 82 2.98 -8.76 -11.50
N ILE A 83 2.32 -8.66 -10.34
CA ILE A 83 2.46 -9.61 -9.24
C ILE A 83 1.09 -10.23 -8.97
N PRO A 84 0.87 -11.53 -9.27
CA PRO A 84 -0.40 -12.17 -9.01
C PRO A 84 -0.65 -12.28 -7.49
N PRO A 85 -1.89 -12.06 -7.01
CA PRO A 85 -2.22 -12.19 -5.58
C PRO A 85 -1.76 -13.51 -4.96
N ALA A 86 -1.85 -14.62 -5.69
CA ALA A 86 -1.42 -15.95 -5.28
C ALA A 86 0.04 -16.00 -4.77
N GLN A 87 0.91 -15.14 -5.28
CA GLN A 87 2.32 -15.08 -4.87
C GLN A 87 2.49 -14.56 -3.43
N PHE A 88 1.54 -13.77 -2.92
CA PHE A 88 1.56 -13.28 -1.54
C PHE A 88 1.19 -14.35 -0.52
N HIS A 89 0.53 -15.45 -0.93
CA HIS A 89 0.11 -16.53 -0.01
C HIS A 89 1.29 -17.33 0.56
N THR A 90 2.40 -17.37 -0.18
CA THR A 90 3.62 -18.09 0.20
C THR A 90 4.75 -17.14 0.59
N ALA A 91 4.55 -15.84 0.43
CA ALA A 91 5.53 -14.83 0.75
C ALA A 91 5.61 -14.60 2.27
N PRO A 92 6.82 -14.39 2.83
CA PRO A 92 6.94 -13.91 4.19
C PRO A 92 6.30 -12.52 4.33
N PHE A 93 5.58 -12.32 5.42
CA PHE A 93 4.98 -11.04 5.78
C PHE A 93 5.22 -10.73 7.26
N VAL A 94 5.02 -9.46 7.60
CA VAL A 94 5.01 -8.96 8.96
C VAL A 94 3.69 -8.26 9.18
N HIS A 95 3.00 -8.61 10.26
CA HIS A 95 1.82 -7.89 10.68
C HIS A 95 2.22 -6.54 11.29
N MET A 96 1.63 -5.45 10.81
CA MET A 96 1.93 -4.10 11.28
C MET A 96 1.05 -3.74 12.48
N ASP A 97 1.59 -2.93 13.38
CA ASP A 97 0.93 -2.49 14.62
C ASP A 97 0.27 -1.10 14.48
N PHE A 98 0.49 -0.41 13.36
CA PHE A 98 -0.17 0.84 13.05
C PHE A 98 -1.47 0.59 12.26
N HIS A 99 -2.41 1.53 12.43
CA HIS A 99 -3.75 1.41 11.85
C HIS A 99 -4.14 2.56 10.91
N ASP A 100 -3.32 3.61 10.80
CA ASP A 100 -3.47 4.66 9.79
C ASP A 100 -2.66 4.31 8.52
N THR A 101 -2.53 5.27 7.61
CA THR A 101 -2.05 4.98 6.26
C THR A 101 -0.55 4.63 6.21
N PRO A 102 -0.12 3.66 5.37
CA PRO A 102 1.27 3.21 5.32
C PRO A 102 2.29 4.29 4.96
N ASP A 103 1.88 5.38 4.28
CA ASP A 103 2.76 6.49 3.88
C ASP A 103 3.47 7.15 5.05
N ARG A 104 2.82 7.19 6.22
CA ARG A 104 3.36 7.80 7.44
C ARG A 104 4.40 6.93 8.13
N HIS A 105 4.39 5.62 7.88
CA HIS A 105 5.22 4.63 8.58
C HIS A 105 6.28 3.98 7.71
N HIS A 106 6.10 4.02 6.39
CA HIS A 106 6.91 3.27 5.43
C HIS A 106 8.42 3.46 5.61
N GLY A 107 8.87 4.71 5.83
CA GLY A 107 10.29 5.01 6.02
C GLY A 107 10.92 4.32 7.24
N THR A 108 10.13 4.02 8.27
CA THR A 108 10.55 3.23 9.44
C THR A 108 10.44 1.75 9.14
N VAL A 109 9.32 1.30 8.55
CA VAL A 109 9.04 -0.11 8.23
C VAL A 109 10.14 -0.71 7.34
N ILE A 110 10.55 -0.03 6.27
CA ILE A 110 11.59 -0.56 5.35
C ILE A 110 12.98 -0.63 5.99
N LYS A 111 13.24 0.14 7.05
CA LYS A 111 14.50 0.06 7.79
C LYS A 111 14.50 -1.16 8.72
N THR A 112 13.37 -1.43 9.36
CA THR A 112 13.20 -2.58 10.25
C THR A 112 13.08 -3.90 9.47
N TYR A 113 12.37 -3.86 8.35
CA TYR A 113 12.07 -5.01 7.49
C TYR A 113 12.50 -4.69 6.05
N PRO A 114 13.82 -4.73 5.77
CA PRO A 114 14.32 -4.48 4.43
C PRO A 114 13.84 -5.54 3.43
N LYS A 115 13.97 -5.27 2.14
CA LYS A 115 13.45 -6.14 1.08
C LYS A 115 13.94 -7.60 1.14
N ASN A 116 15.16 -7.81 1.60
CA ASN A 116 15.77 -9.14 1.78
C ASN A 116 15.52 -9.76 3.16
N TRP A 117 14.67 -9.14 4.00
CA TRP A 117 14.31 -9.64 5.31
C TRP A 117 13.71 -11.06 5.20
N ARG A 118 14.04 -11.88 6.20
CA ARG A 118 13.48 -13.22 6.35
C ARG A 118 12.99 -13.40 7.79
N PRO A 119 11.88 -14.13 7.99
CA PRO A 119 11.39 -14.43 9.31
C PRO A 119 12.44 -15.24 10.07
N PRO A 120 12.58 -15.03 11.40
CA PRO A 120 13.44 -15.85 12.23
C PRO A 120 13.11 -17.32 12.08
N ALA A 121 14.12 -18.19 12.11
CA ALA A 121 13.91 -19.62 12.11
C ALA A 121 13.04 -20.02 13.32
N PRO A 122 12.10 -20.97 13.16
CA PRO A 122 11.33 -21.50 14.27
C PRO A 122 12.27 -21.97 15.39
N LYS A 123 11.96 -21.62 16.64
CA LYS A 123 12.70 -22.18 17.77
C LYS A 123 12.50 -23.71 17.76
N PRO A 124 13.55 -24.50 17.98
CA PRO A 124 13.38 -25.94 18.11
C PRO A 124 12.42 -26.24 19.26
N PRO A 125 11.61 -27.31 19.15
CA PRO A 125 10.69 -27.68 20.21
C PRO A 125 11.49 -27.89 21.50
N VAL A 126 11.08 -27.22 22.56
CA VAL A 126 11.61 -27.46 23.90
C VAL A 126 11.20 -28.88 24.26
N ARG A 127 12.15 -29.82 24.25
CA ARG A 127 11.93 -31.16 24.79
C ARG A 127 11.63 -30.96 26.27
N ARG A 128 10.41 -31.28 26.68
CA ARG A 128 10.14 -31.50 28.10
C ARG A 128 10.85 -32.80 28.42
N ASP A 129 11.85 -32.73 29.28
CA ASP A 129 12.39 -33.94 29.88
C ASP A 129 11.24 -34.51 30.73
N ASP A 130 10.59 -35.55 30.21
CA ASP A 130 9.59 -36.32 30.92
C ASP A 130 10.31 -36.98 32.11
N HIS A 131 10.31 -36.29 33.25
CA HIS A 131 10.68 -36.87 34.53
C HIS A 131 9.53 -37.80 34.91
N ASP A 132 9.63 -39.06 34.45
CA ASP A 132 8.79 -40.16 34.92
C ASP A 132 9.02 -40.33 36.42
N ASP A 133 8.20 -39.66 37.22
CA ASP A 133 8.04 -39.92 38.65
C ASP A 133 7.61 -41.38 38.83
N HIS A 134 8.61 -42.25 39.01
CA HIS A 134 8.43 -43.59 39.50
C HIS A 134 7.96 -43.52 40.95
N ARG A 135 6.66 -43.31 41.15
CA ARG A 135 6.00 -43.54 42.43
C ARG A 135 5.97 -45.05 42.69
N PRO A 136 6.66 -45.58 43.71
CA PRO A 136 6.58 -47.00 44.02
C PRO A 136 5.18 -47.35 44.56
N PRO A 137 4.62 -48.53 44.23
CA PRO A 137 3.35 -48.97 44.78
C PRO A 137 3.48 -49.27 46.27
N HIS A 138 2.44 -48.89 47.03
CA HIS A 138 2.26 -49.21 48.45
C HIS A 138 1.76 -50.64 48.64
#